data_AF-A0A223RW61-F1
#
_entry.id   AF-A0A223RW61-F1
#
_cell.length_a   1.000
_cell.length_b   1.000
_cell.length_c   1.000
_cell.angle_alpha   90.00
_cell.angle_beta   90.00
_cell.angle_gamma   90.00
#
_symmetry.space_group_name_H-M   'P 1'
#
loop_
_entity.id
_entity.type
_entity.pdbx_description
1 polymer ?
#
loop_
_entity_poly.entity_id
_entity_poly.type
_entity_poly.pdbx_seq_one_letter_code
_entity_poly.pdbx_strand_id
1 'polypeptide(L)' 'MPTKSWSPVRLRDRSEMFAGYDLLDPGVVPSAQWRPDEPISEEYAARSNAYAGVGMLR' A
#
# COMPACT_ATOMS: atom_id res chain seq x y z
N MET A 1 27.71 -8.56 26.23
CA MET A 1 27.18 -7.60 25.24
C MET A 1 26.20 -8.36 24.35
N PRO A 2 24.93 -7.95 24.20
CA PRO A 2 24.01 -8.70 23.36
C PRO A 2 24.36 -8.50 21.88
N THR A 3 24.45 -9.59 21.14
CA THR A 3 24.68 -9.59 19.70
C THR A 3 23.41 -9.13 18.99
N LYS A 4 23.47 -8.02 18.26
CA LYS A 4 22.34 -7.53 17.46
C LYS A 4 22.12 -8.47 16.29
N SER A 5 21.14 -9.36 16.41
CA SER A 5 20.65 -10.18 15.30
C SER A 5 20.01 -9.26 14.25
N TRP A 6 20.51 -9.29 13.02
CA TRP A 6 19.90 -8.59 11.88
C TRP A 6 18.99 -9.57 11.15
N SER A 7 17.68 -9.43 11.35
CA SER A 7 16.71 -10.15 10.52
C SER A 7 16.70 -9.55 9.12
N PRO A 8 16.74 -10.37 8.04
CA PRO A 8 16.66 -9.85 6.69
C PRO A 8 15.33 -9.12 6.51
N VAL A 9 15.40 -7.92 5.93
CA VAL A 9 14.21 -7.14 5.57
C VAL A 9 13.47 -7.91 4.47
N ARG A 10 12.35 -8.52 4.83
CA ARG A 10 11.39 -9.06 3.87
C ARG A 10 10.55 -7.88 3.39
N LEU A 11 10.66 -7.56 2.10
CA LEU A 11 9.67 -6.71 1.43
C LEU A 11 8.33 -7.46 1.48
N ARG A 12 7.39 -6.96 2.28
CA ARG A 12 6.04 -7.52 2.32
C ARG A 12 5.31 -7.14 1.04
N ASP A 13 4.39 -7.99 0.59
CA ASP A 13 3.36 -7.52 -0.33
C ASP A 13 2.58 -6.39 0.37
N ARG A 14 2.29 -5.31 -0.35
CA ARG A 14 1.62 -4.13 0.21
C ARG A 14 0.21 -4.47 0.70
N SER A 15 -0.42 -5.46 0.10
CA SER A 15 -1.73 -5.98 0.52
C SER A 15 -1.68 -6.72 1.87
N GLU A 16 -0.53 -7.30 2.26
CA GLU A 16 -0.39 -7.98 3.55
C GLU A 16 -0.56 -7.02 4.74
N MET A 17 -0.27 -5.74 4.55
CA MET A 17 -0.52 -4.72 5.59
C MET A 17 -2.02 -4.52 5.89
N PHE A 18 -2.89 -4.94 4.97
CA PHE A 18 -4.34 -4.84 5.09
C PHE A 18 -5.01 -6.19 5.39
N ALA A 19 -4.23 -7.21 5.74
CA ALA A 19 -4.79 -8.51 6.09
C ALA A 19 -5.83 -8.39 7.22
N GLY A 20 -7.00 -9.01 7.02
CA GLY A 20 -8.12 -8.96 7.98
C GLY A 20 -9.08 -7.79 7.79
N TYR A 21 -8.84 -6.89 6.83
CA TYR A 21 -9.79 -5.86 6.45
C TYR A 21 -10.49 -6.21 5.14
N ASP A 22 -11.77 -5.86 5.06
CA ASP A 22 -12.50 -5.87 3.78
C ASP A 22 -12.13 -4.61 3.00
N LEU A 23 -11.29 -4.75 1.98
CA LEU A 23 -10.82 -3.64 1.17
C LEU A 23 -11.94 -3.07 0.30
N LEU A 24 -12.06 -1.74 0.33
CA LEU A 24 -12.91 -0.99 -0.59
C LEU A 24 -12.25 -0.91 -1.97
N ASP A 25 -13.07 -0.95 -3.02
CA ASP A 25 -12.61 -0.69 -4.40
C ASP A 25 -11.93 0.70 -4.49
N PRO A 26 -10.73 0.82 -5.10
CA PRO A 26 -10.05 -0.12 -6.00
C PRO A 26 -9.06 -1.11 -5.33
N GLY A 27 -9.08 -1.23 -4.00
CA GLY A 27 -8.09 -2.00 -3.25
C GLY A 27 -6.82 -1.20 -2.99
N VAL A 28 -5.65 -1.84 -3.13
CA VAL A 28 -4.34 -1.22 -2.88
C VAL A 28 -3.70 -0.81 -4.19
N VAL A 29 -3.60 0.50 -4.42
CA VAL A 29 -3.09 1.13 -5.66
C VAL A 29 -2.02 2.18 -5.32
N PRO A 30 -1.22 2.68 -6.27
CA PRO A 30 -0.40 3.88 -6.05
C PRO A 30 -1.25 5.01 -5.46
N SER A 31 -0.72 5.76 -4.48
CA SER A 31 -1.55 6.68 -3.69
C SER A 31 -2.28 7.74 -4.51
N ALA A 32 -1.67 8.21 -5.60
CA ALA A 32 -2.31 9.16 -6.51
C ALA A 32 -3.52 8.59 -7.25
N GLN A 33 -3.60 7.27 -7.43
CA GLN A 33 -4.67 6.58 -8.15
C GLN A 33 -5.87 6.21 -7.24
N TRP A 34 -5.75 6.41 -5.93
CA TRP A 34 -6.84 6.09 -5.02
C TRP A 34 -7.92 7.16 -5.09
N ARG A 35 -9.02 6.86 -5.81
CA ARG A 35 -10.22 7.71 -5.99
C ARG A 35 -9.90 9.20 -6.14
N PRO A 36 -9.09 9.58 -7.14
CA PRO A 36 -8.73 10.98 -7.33
C PRO A 36 -9.97 11.80 -7.72
N ASP A 37 -10.00 13.06 -7.30
CA ASP A 37 -11.09 13.99 -7.65
C ASP A 37 -11.12 14.32 -9.15
N GLU A 38 -9.94 14.29 -9.80
CA GLU A 38 -9.77 14.49 -11.24
C GLU A 38 -9.04 13.30 -11.89
N PRO A 39 -9.30 12.99 -13.16
CA PRO A 39 -8.57 11.96 -13.88
C PRO A 39 -7.06 12.24 -13.90
N ILE A 40 -6.25 11.22 -13.61
CA ILE A 40 -4.79 11.29 -13.69
C ILE A 40 -4.25 10.31 -14.74
N SER A 41 -3.07 10.61 -15.28
CA SER A 41 -2.37 9.67 -16.17
C SER A 41 -1.72 8.53 -15.39
N GLU A 42 -1.55 7.37 -16.03
CA GLU A 42 -0.82 6.24 -15.47
C GLU A 42 0.64 6.59 -15.15
N GLU A 43 1.29 7.38 -16.01
CA GLU A 43 2.65 7.88 -15.79
C GLU A 43 2.73 8.73 -14.51
N TYR A 44 1.72 9.57 -14.26
CA TYR A 44 1.64 10.33 -13.01
C TYR A 44 1.49 9.39 -11.81
N ALA A 45 0.58 8.42 -11.88
CA ALA A 45 0.35 7.44 -10.82
C ALA A 45 1.60 6.63 -10.49
N ALA A 46 2.36 6.21 -11.50
CA ALA A 46 3.58 5.41 -11.37
C ALA A 46 4.70 6.11 -10.59
N ARG A 47 4.68 7.45 -10.49
CA ARG A 47 5.63 8.25 -9.71
C ARG A 47 5.27 8.36 -8.23
N SER A 48 4.19 7.72 -7.77
CA SER A 48 3.81 7.73 -6.36
C SER A 48 4.88 7.05 -5.50
N ASN A 49 5.30 7.71 -4.43
CA ASN A 49 6.23 7.14 -3.45
C ASN A 49 5.54 6.23 -2.42
N ALA A 50 4.22 6.08 -2.50
CA ALA A 50 3.40 5.30 -1.59
C ALA A 50 2.27 4.60 -2.34
N TYR A 51 1.71 3.60 -1.67
CA TYR A 51 0.46 2.94 -2.05
C TYR A 51 -0.61 3.27 -1.02
N ALA A 52 -1.86 3.37 -1.46
CA ALA A 52 -3.02 3.63 -0.63
C ALA A 52 -4.06 2.54 -0.82
N GLY A 53 -4.77 2.23 0.25
CA GLY A 53 -5.92 1.35 0.29
C GLY A 53 -6.74 1.68 1.53
N VAL A 54 -8.05 1.44 1.47
CA VAL A 54 -8.96 1.65 2.61
C VAL A 54 -9.69 0.34 2.84
N GLY A 55 -9.67 -0.13 4.08
CA GLY A 55 -10.35 -1.35 4.48
C GLY A 55 -11.23 -1.09 5.69
N MET A 56 -12.36 -1.80 5.74
CA MET A 56 -13.24 -1.81 6.90
C MET A 56 -12.92 -3.03 7.76
N LEU A 57 -12.76 -2.82 9.07
CA LEU A 57 -12.71 -3.92 10.03
C LEU A 57 -14.15 -4.31 10.37
N ARG A 58 -14.48 -5.59 10.27
CA ARG A 58 -15.77 -6.15 10.64
C ARG A 58 -15.65 -7.03 11.87
#